data_AF-A0A936XT05-F1
#
_entry.id   AF-A0A936XT05-F1
#
_cell.length_a   1.000
_cell.length_b   1.000
_cell.length_c   1.000
_cell.angle_alpha   90.00
_cell.angle_beta   90.00
_cell.angle_gamma   90.00
#
_symmetry.space_group_name_H-M   'P 1'
#
loop_
_entity.id
_entity.type
_entity.pdbx_description
1 polymer ?
#
loop_
_entity_poly.entity_id
_entity_poly.type
_entity_poly.pdbx_seq_one_letter_code
_entity_poly.pdbx_strand_id
1 'polypeptide(L)'
;MHSSRYLKLFAVCTLLYSCSKNTNDLTPPPAAGLPTITTSAIISIGSTTAVSGGTVTSDGGAAVTARGVVWDINSSPTLATASKPLMALEREVLPVM
;
A
#
# COMPACT_ATOMS: atom_id res chain seq x y z
N MET A 1 -46.36 -8.45 33.53
CA MET A 1 -45.97 -7.11 33.00
C MET A 1 -44.55 -7.05 32.41
N HIS A 2 -43.88 -8.18 32.06
CA HIS A 2 -42.47 -8.17 31.61
C HIS A 2 -42.23 -8.49 30.12
N SER A 3 -43.25 -8.95 29.37
CA SER A 3 -43.08 -9.39 27.97
C SER A 3 -42.81 -8.25 26.97
N SER A 4 -43.38 -7.06 27.19
CA SER A 4 -43.22 -5.91 26.27
C SER A 4 -41.80 -5.32 26.25
N ARG A 5 -41.02 -5.50 27.34
CA ARG A 5 -39.64 -4.99 27.41
C ARG A 5 -38.65 -5.86 26.63
N TYR A 6 -38.85 -7.18 26.63
CA TYR A 6 -38.04 -8.11 25.84
C TYR A 6 -38.32 -7.99 24.33
N LEU A 7 -39.57 -7.70 23.94
CA LEU A 7 -39.93 -7.50 22.54
C LEU A 7 -39.24 -6.28 21.90
N LYS A 8 -39.09 -5.18 22.66
CA LYS A 8 -38.33 -3.99 22.23
C LYS A 8 -36.83 -4.28 22.13
N LEU A 9 -36.29 -5.09 23.04
CA LEU A 9 -34.88 -5.47 23.02
C LEU A 9 -34.54 -6.37 21.82
N PHE A 10 -35.43 -7.31 21.46
CA PHE A 10 -35.27 -8.18 20.30
C PHE A 10 -35.38 -7.40 18.96
N ALA A 11 -36.29 -6.42 18.89
CA ALA A 11 -36.40 -5.53 17.74
C ALA A 11 -35.16 -4.62 17.55
N VAL A 12 -34.57 -4.13 18.65
CA VAL A 12 -33.31 -3.37 18.60
C VAL A 12 -32.14 -4.26 18.18
N CYS A 13 -32.06 -5.50 18.68
CA CYS A 13 -31.03 -6.46 18.26
C CYS A 13 -31.12 -6.81 16.76
N THR A 14 -32.32 -6.95 16.19
CA THR A 14 -32.50 -7.28 14.77
C THR A 14 -32.16 -6.11 13.83
N LEU A 15 -32.40 -4.86 14.25
CA LEU A 15 -31.91 -3.68 13.53
C LEU A 15 -30.37 -3.56 13.55
N LEU A 16 -29.73 -3.93 14.68
CA LEU A 16 -28.28 -3.89 14.82
C LEU A 16 -27.56 -5.06 14.12
N TYR A 17 -28.25 -6.17 13.88
CA TYR A 17 -27.72 -7.34 13.17
C TYR A 17 -27.88 -7.26 11.65
N SER A 18 -28.58 -6.24 11.13
CA SER A 18 -28.91 -6.11 9.70
C SER A 18 -27.76 -5.63 8.80
N CYS A 19 -26.52 -5.67 9.28
CA CYS A 19 -25.36 -5.49 8.41
C CYS A 19 -25.11 -6.78 7.61
N SER A 20 -26.01 -7.09 6.66
CA SER A 20 -25.71 -8.06 5.61
C SER A 20 -24.89 -7.37 4.55
N LYS A 21 -23.67 -7.88 4.29
CA LYS A 21 -22.96 -7.54 3.06
C LYS A 21 -23.87 -7.90 1.89
N ASN A 22 -24.24 -6.92 1.07
CA ASN A 22 -25.15 -7.12 -0.06
C ASN A 22 -24.42 -8.01 -1.10
N THR A 23 -24.82 -9.28 -1.22
CA THR A 23 -24.18 -10.29 -2.09
C THR A 23 -24.49 -10.11 -3.58
N ASN A 24 -25.05 -8.96 -3.97
CA ASN A 24 -25.28 -8.60 -5.38
C ASN A 24 -24.04 -7.98 -6.04
N ASP A 25 -22.93 -7.85 -5.32
CA ASP A 25 -21.62 -7.61 -5.93
C ASP A 25 -21.09 -8.95 -6.49
N LEU A 26 -21.74 -9.44 -7.55
CA LEU A 26 -21.31 -10.60 -8.32
C LEU A 26 -20.20 -10.24 -9.32
N THR A 27 -19.66 -9.03 -9.23
CA THR A 27 -18.38 -8.67 -9.80
C THR A 27 -17.30 -9.13 -8.83
N PRO A 28 -16.67 -10.31 -9.00
CA PRO A 28 -15.42 -10.57 -8.32
C PRO A 28 -14.52 -9.35 -8.52
N PRO A 29 -13.85 -8.84 -7.47
CA PRO A 29 -12.84 -7.81 -7.63
C PRO A 29 -11.95 -8.21 -8.80
N PRO A 30 -11.61 -7.30 -9.73
CA PRO A 30 -10.71 -7.62 -10.84
C PRO A 30 -9.54 -8.42 -10.27
N ALA A 31 -9.28 -9.60 -10.82
CA ALA A 31 -8.23 -10.47 -10.32
C ALA A 31 -6.93 -9.65 -10.27
N ALA A 32 -6.47 -9.32 -9.07
CA ALA A 32 -5.35 -8.42 -8.90
C ALA A 32 -4.09 -9.09 -9.43
N GLY A 33 -3.55 -8.53 -10.53
CA GLY A 33 -2.28 -8.92 -11.12
C GLY A 33 -1.10 -8.23 -10.45
N LEU A 34 0.11 -8.51 -10.95
CA LEU A 34 1.32 -7.82 -10.50
C LEU A 34 1.33 -6.36 -11.01
N PRO A 35 1.73 -5.38 -10.18
CA PRO A 35 1.92 -4.02 -10.64
C PRO A 35 3.07 -3.97 -11.66
N THR A 36 2.94 -3.10 -12.65
CA THR A 36 3.98 -2.88 -13.66
C THR A 36 4.68 -1.56 -13.39
N ILE A 37 6.01 -1.57 -13.49
CA ILE A 37 6.83 -0.38 -13.28
C ILE A 37 7.79 -0.18 -14.46
N THR A 38 8.11 1.08 -14.72
CA THR A 38 9.21 1.47 -15.61
C THR A 38 10.27 2.19 -14.80
N THR A 39 11.51 1.74 -14.90
CA THR A 39 12.66 2.39 -14.26
C THR A 39 13.25 3.44 -15.19
N SER A 40 13.68 4.56 -14.62
CA SER A 40 14.45 5.56 -15.36
C SER A 40 15.92 5.18 -15.32
N ALA A 41 16.65 5.49 -16.39
CA ALA A 41 18.10 5.34 -16.42
C ALA A 41 18.74 6.16 -15.29
N ILE A 42 19.83 5.63 -14.73
CA ILE A 42 20.60 6.35 -13.72
C ILE A 42 21.36 7.47 -14.41
N ILE A 43 21.21 8.70 -13.90
CA ILE A 43 21.92 9.87 -14.40
C ILE A 43 22.64 10.59 -13.27
N SER A 44 23.50 11.55 -13.62
CA SER A 44 24.23 12.40 -12.65
C SER A 44 25.00 11.57 -11.60
N ILE A 45 25.78 10.59 -12.07
CA ILE A 45 26.62 9.74 -11.22
C ILE A 45 27.81 10.56 -10.73
N GLY A 46 27.76 10.97 -9.48
CA GLY A 46 28.86 11.56 -8.73
C GLY A 46 29.56 10.51 -7.87
N SER A 47 30.58 10.92 -7.12
CA SER A 47 31.37 10.01 -6.26
C SER A 47 30.54 9.30 -5.18
N THR A 48 29.46 9.94 -4.71
CA THR A 48 28.60 9.43 -3.62
C THR A 48 27.11 9.64 -3.90
N THR A 49 26.76 10.08 -5.11
CA THR A 49 25.38 10.44 -5.47
C THR A 49 25.04 9.88 -6.83
N ALA A 50 23.79 9.48 -7.00
CA ALA A 50 23.23 9.15 -8.30
C ALA A 50 21.75 9.50 -8.29
N VAL A 51 21.21 9.89 -9.44
CA VAL A 51 19.78 10.16 -9.60
C VAL A 51 19.14 8.99 -10.33
N SER A 52 18.16 8.37 -9.69
CA SER A 52 17.35 7.28 -10.25
C SER A 52 15.89 7.46 -9.85
N GLY A 53 15.02 6.65 -10.44
CA GLY A 53 13.60 6.65 -10.11
C GLY A 53 12.83 5.64 -10.93
N GLY A 54 11.52 5.70 -10.82
CA GLY A 54 10.62 4.88 -11.61
C GLY A 54 9.18 5.33 -11.46
N THR A 55 8.34 4.91 -12.40
CA THR A 55 6.90 5.19 -12.40
C THR A 55 6.15 3.87 -12.39
N VAL A 56 5.10 3.79 -11.58
CA VAL A 56 4.15 2.69 -11.61
C VAL A 56 3.20 2.95 -12.78
N THR A 57 3.27 2.13 -13.83
CA THR A 57 2.46 2.28 -15.05
C THR A 57 1.14 1.52 -14.98
N SER A 58 1.06 0.53 -14.09
CA SER A 58 -0.19 -0.18 -13.75
C SER A 58 -0.12 -0.67 -12.30
N ASP A 59 -1.22 -0.54 -11.58
CA ASP A 59 -1.38 -1.05 -10.22
C ASP A 59 -1.81 -2.53 -10.18
N GLY A 60 -2.06 -3.13 -11.35
CA GLY A 60 -2.49 -4.52 -11.46
C GLY A 60 -3.93 -4.76 -10.99
N GLY A 61 -4.73 -3.72 -10.76
CA GLY A 61 -6.11 -3.86 -10.28
C GLY A 61 -6.25 -3.87 -8.75
N ALA A 62 -5.17 -3.61 -8.01
CA ALA A 62 -5.20 -3.38 -6.56
C ALA A 62 -4.45 -2.10 -6.19
N ALA A 63 -4.92 -1.39 -5.17
CA ALA A 63 -4.30 -0.14 -4.75
C ALA A 63 -2.85 -0.35 -4.27
N VAL A 64 -1.90 0.35 -4.91
CA VAL A 64 -0.49 0.38 -4.47
C VAL A 64 -0.37 1.27 -3.23
N THR A 65 -0.13 0.64 -2.07
CA THR A 65 -0.06 1.32 -0.76
C THR A 65 1.31 1.89 -0.42
N ALA A 66 2.37 1.34 -1.02
CA ALA A 66 3.75 1.82 -0.86
C ALA A 66 4.55 1.57 -2.13
N ARG A 67 5.50 2.46 -2.43
CA ARG A 67 6.44 2.34 -3.55
C ARG A 67 7.73 3.06 -3.22
N GLY A 68 8.85 2.55 -3.72
CA GLY A 68 10.15 3.06 -3.36
C GLY A 68 11.31 2.53 -4.16
N VAL A 69 12.47 3.14 -3.93
CA VAL A 69 13.77 2.70 -4.42
C VAL A 69 14.57 2.19 -3.22
N VAL A 70 15.24 1.07 -3.41
CA VAL A 70 16.08 0.40 -2.41
C VAL A 70 17.51 0.46 -2.94
N TRP A 71 18.45 0.91 -2.10
CA TRP A 71 19.86 0.99 -2.47
C TRP A 71 20.77 0.62 -1.28
N ASP A 72 21.94 0.10 -1.59
CA ASP A 72 23.01 -0.32 -0.66
C ASP A 72 24.35 -0.28 -1.42
N ILE A 73 25.46 -0.20 -0.70
CA ILE A 73 26.82 -0.38 -1.24
C ILE A 73 27.16 -1.86 -1.44
N ASN A 74 26.44 -2.75 -0.73
CA ASN A 74 26.58 -4.18 -0.85
C ASN A 74 25.69 -4.74 -1.97
N SER A 75 26.07 -5.90 -2.50
CA SER A 75 25.28 -6.59 -3.53
C SER A 75 23.93 -7.04 -3.01
N SER A 76 22.90 -7.02 -3.87
CA SER A 76 21.55 -7.53 -3.60
C SER A 76 20.84 -6.81 -2.43
N PRO A 77 20.59 -5.49 -2.55
CA PRO A 77 19.88 -4.76 -1.51
C PRO A 77 18.46 -5.30 -1.34
N THR A 78 18.04 -5.45 -0.08
CA THR A 78 16.67 -5.82 0.30
C THR A 78 16.01 -4.67 1.07
N LEU A 79 14.69 -4.70 1.22
CA LEU A 79 13.98 -3.71 2.04
C LEU A 79 14.44 -3.69 3.50
N ALA A 80 14.97 -4.80 4.02
CA ALA A 80 15.44 -4.92 5.41
C ALA A 80 16.90 -4.47 5.60
N THR A 81 17.72 -4.59 4.55
CA THR A 81 19.16 -4.29 4.61
C THR A 81 19.52 -2.92 4.07
N ALA A 82 18.61 -2.26 3.35
CA ALA A 82 18.86 -0.97 2.74
C ALA A 82 19.11 0.13 3.76
N SER A 83 20.13 0.95 3.49
CA SER A 83 20.47 2.08 4.35
C SER A 83 19.38 3.17 4.34
N LYS A 84 18.55 3.25 3.28
CA LYS A 84 17.38 4.15 3.21
C LYS A 84 16.24 3.60 2.33
N PRO A 85 15.21 2.94 2.91
CA PRO A 85 13.98 2.62 2.19
C PRO A 85 13.08 3.86 2.00
N LEU A 86 12.34 3.92 0.88
CA LEU A 86 11.59 5.11 0.44
C LEU A 86 10.27 5.33 1.21
N MET A 87 10.42 5.90 2.41
CA MET A 87 9.43 6.80 3.05
C MET A 87 10.12 8.05 3.64
N ALA A 88 11.38 8.31 3.30
CA ALA A 88 12.07 9.53 3.72
C ALA A 88 11.64 10.71 2.84
N LEU A 89 10.49 11.29 3.18
CA LEU A 89 10.16 12.67 2.89
C LEU A 89 11.16 13.56 3.64
N GLU A 90 12.30 13.89 3.01
CA GLU A 90 12.94 15.16 3.28
C GLU A 90 13.78 15.57 2.07
N ARG A 91 13.50 16.79 1.59
CA ARG A 91 14.34 17.49 0.63
C ARG A 91 15.65 17.81 1.31
N GLU A 92 16.58 16.87 1.41
CA GLU A 92 17.96 17.24 1.68
C GLU A 92 18.88 16.29 0.94
N VAL A 93 19.78 16.90 0.16
CA VAL A 93 21.01 16.29 -0.30
C VAL A 93 21.83 15.98 0.95
N LEU A 94 21.53 14.87 1.64
CA LEU A 94 22.30 14.48 2.82
C LEU A 94 23.42 13.54 2.42
N PRO A 95 24.69 13.95 2.57
CA PRO A 95 25.83 13.05 2.41
C PRO A 95 25.75 11.97 3.50
N VAL A 96 26.02 10.73 3.12
CA VAL A 96 26.16 9.64 4.07
C VAL A 96 27.57 9.76 4.65
N MET A 97 27.67 10.11 5.94
CA MET A 97 28.83 9.74 6.76
C MET A 97 28.69 8.29 7.20
#